data_AF-A0A7D5T172-F1
#
_entry.id   AF-A0A7D5T172-F1
#
_cell.length_a   1.000
_cell.length_b   1.000
_cell.length_c   1.000
_cell.angle_alpha   90.00
_cell.angle_beta   90.00
_cell.angle_gamma   90.00
#
_symmetry.space_group_name_H-M   'P 1'
#
loop_
_entity.id
_entity.type
_entity.pdbx_description
1 polymer ?
#
loop_
_entity_poly.entity_id
_entity_poly.type
_entity_poly.pdbx_seq_one_letter_code
_entity_poly.pdbx_strand_id
1 'polypeptide(L)'
;MFSTTGKAIQTLRAAAELADERNCPVETVDIGVAYQRALGRIREANLRSMDYDYHVLYELIREAGEIKPGDLHDRYVRVQEKVYTGVTAKPIAERRRRDKLRKLAEYELIEKAANRHQFHRVRDATIVSERVRLPARTVPDE
;
A
#
# COMPACT_ATOMS: atom_id res chain seq x y z
N MET A 1 -10.63 8.02 1.89
CA MET A 1 -9.52 8.99 1.89
C MET A 1 -9.70 9.93 3.08
N PHE A 2 -8.69 10.12 3.92
CA PHE A 2 -8.78 11.08 5.02
C PHE A 2 -8.75 12.50 4.45
N SER A 3 -9.66 13.36 4.91
CA SER A 3 -9.66 14.78 4.56
C SER A 3 -8.39 15.47 5.08
N THR A 4 -8.07 16.65 4.55
CA THR A 4 -6.97 17.49 5.06
C THR A 4 -7.08 17.71 6.57
N THR A 5 -8.31 17.91 7.08
CA THR A 5 -8.59 18.02 8.51
C THR A 5 -8.24 16.73 9.27
N GLY A 6 -8.62 15.58 8.73
CA GLY A 6 -8.27 14.28 9.33
C GLY A 6 -6.75 14.06 9.39
N LYS A 7 -6.02 14.47 8.35
CA LYS A 7 -4.55 14.42 8.34
C LYS A 7 -3.95 15.33 9.42
N ALA A 8 -4.47 16.55 9.58
CA ALA A 8 -4.00 17.49 10.60
C ALA A 8 -4.21 16.94 12.03
N ILE A 9 -5.40 16.41 12.32
CA ILE A 9 -5.71 15.82 13.64
C ILE A 9 -4.78 14.64 13.94
N GLN A 10 -4.60 13.74 12.97
CA GLN A 10 -3.71 12.58 13.15
C GLN A 10 -2.24 13.00 13.32
N THR A 11 -1.84 14.10 12.71
CA THR A 11 -0.50 14.68 12.84
C THR A 11 -0.29 15.26 14.24
N LEU A 12 -1.23 16.05 14.73
CA LEU A 12 -1.17 16.60 16.09
C LEU A 12 -1.16 15.49 17.13
N ARG A 13 -1.98 14.45 16.94
CA ARG A 13 -1.95 13.25 17.78
C ARG A 13 -0.57 12.59 17.78
N ALA A 14 0.02 12.39 16.60
CA ALA A 14 1.36 11.80 16.50
C ALA A 14 2.43 12.68 17.15
N ALA A 15 2.31 14.00 17.10
CA ALA A 15 3.21 14.92 17.78
C ALA A 15 3.11 14.79 19.30
N ALA A 16 1.89 14.72 19.85
CA ALA A 16 1.68 14.52 21.28
C ALA A 16 2.25 13.18 21.77
N GLU A 17 2.06 12.09 21.02
CA GLU A 17 2.62 10.78 21.36
C GLU A 17 4.16 10.77 21.29
N LEU A 18 4.76 11.45 20.30
CA LEU A 18 6.22 11.60 20.22
C LEU A 18 6.79 12.44 21.38
N ALA A 19 6.05 13.46 21.81
CA ALA A 19 6.43 14.32 22.93
C ALA A 19 6.45 13.52 24.24
N ASP A 20 5.42 12.71 24.46
CA ASP A 20 5.32 11.78 25.59
C ASP A 20 6.46 10.74 25.58
N GLU A 21 6.70 10.08 24.44
CA GLU A 21 7.80 9.11 24.26
C GLU A 21 9.18 9.71 24.56
N ARG A 22 9.37 11.02 24.33
CA ARG A 22 10.63 11.74 24.52
C ARG A 22 10.69 12.52 25.84
N ASN A 23 9.61 12.52 26.63
CA ASN A 23 9.44 13.36 27.80
C ASN A 23 9.78 14.85 27.54
N CYS A 24 9.26 15.40 26.45
CA CYS A 24 9.50 16.79 26.06
C CYS A 24 8.19 17.53 25.75
N PRO A 25 8.19 18.88 25.71
CA PRO A 25 7.02 19.65 25.30
C PRO A 25 6.67 19.39 23.82
N VAL A 26 5.38 19.42 23.49
CA VAL A 26 4.89 19.10 22.13
C VAL A 26 5.42 20.09 21.08
N GLU A 27 5.67 21.34 21.45
CA GLU A 27 6.17 22.38 20.53
C GLU A 27 7.60 22.10 20.07
N THR A 28 8.33 21.23 20.77
CA THR A 28 9.71 20.82 20.42
C THR A 28 9.77 19.64 19.45
N VAL A 29 8.63 18.99 19.18
CA VAL A 29 8.56 17.87 18.26
C VAL A 29 8.62 18.36 16.82
N ASP A 30 9.47 17.71 16.01
CA ASP A 30 9.48 17.91 14.57
C ASP A 30 8.14 17.49 13.96
N ILE A 31 7.38 18.48 13.50
CA ILE A 31 6.05 18.28 12.91
C ILE A 31 6.11 17.43 11.63
N GLY A 32 7.22 17.45 10.89
CA GLY A 32 7.44 16.61 9.73
C GLY A 32 7.52 15.13 10.10
N VAL A 33 8.20 14.79 11.21
CA VAL A 33 8.26 13.42 11.73
C VAL A 33 6.87 12.96 12.19
N ALA A 34 6.15 13.81 12.93
CA ALA A 34 4.79 13.53 13.35
C ALA A 34 3.86 13.31 12.15
N TYR A 35 4.01 14.13 11.10
CA TYR A 35 3.23 14.02 9.87
C TYR A 35 3.47 12.70 9.14
N GLN A 36 4.73 12.26 9.02
CA GLN A 36 5.04 10.96 8.41
C GLN A 36 4.46 9.79 9.22
N ARG A 37 4.55 9.83 10.56
CA ARG A 37 3.93 8.83 11.43
C ARG A 37 2.41 8.78 11.26
N ALA A 38 1.77 9.94 11.14
CA ALA A 38 0.35 10.04 10.86
C ALA A 38 -0.03 9.47 9.49
N LEU A 39 0.74 9.78 8.44
CA LEU A 39 0.53 9.24 7.10
C LEU A 39 0.67 7.71 7.07
N GLY A 40 1.69 7.15 7.74
CA GLY A 40 1.86 5.70 7.87
C GLY A 40 0.60 5.03 8.42
N ARG A 41 0.07 5.53 9.55
CA ARG A 41 -1.18 5.03 10.16
C ARG A 41 -2.39 5.17 9.24
N ILE A 42 -2.51 6.30 8.57
CA ILE A 42 -3.60 6.56 7.62
C ILE A 42 -3.54 5.56 6.46
N ARG A 43 -2.36 5.34 5.88
CA ARG A 43 -2.16 4.36 4.80
C ARG A 43 -2.47 2.94 5.27
N GLU A 44 -2.00 2.57 6.45
CA GLU A 44 -2.27 1.25 7.02
C GLU A 44 -3.77 1.01 7.24
N ALA A 45 -4.47 2.00 7.82
CA ALA A 45 -5.92 1.96 7.99
C ALA A 45 -6.66 1.92 6.64
N ASN A 46 -6.22 2.72 5.67
CA ASN A 46 -6.74 2.70 4.31
C ASN A 46 -6.60 1.31 3.69
N LEU A 47 -5.41 0.70 3.74
CA LEU A 47 -5.17 -0.64 3.19
C LEU A 47 -6.06 -1.70 3.87
N ARG A 48 -6.13 -1.72 5.21
CA ARG A 48 -6.98 -2.67 5.97
C ARG A 48 -8.46 -2.58 5.59
N SER A 49 -8.92 -1.39 5.20
CA SER A 49 -10.32 -1.17 4.79
C SER A 49 -10.66 -1.70 3.40
N MET A 50 -9.67 -2.06 2.58
CA MET A 50 -9.90 -2.47 1.19
C MET A 50 -10.22 -3.96 1.05
N ASP A 51 -10.87 -4.33 -0.06
CA ASP A 51 -11.13 -5.74 -0.39
C ASP A 51 -9.85 -6.52 -0.73
N TYR A 52 -9.94 -7.85 -0.66
CA TYR A 52 -8.83 -8.78 -0.89
C TYR A 52 -7.99 -8.49 -2.15
N ASP A 53 -8.62 -8.20 -3.29
CA ASP A 53 -7.87 -7.96 -4.54
C ASP A 53 -6.94 -6.74 -4.47
N TYR A 54 -7.28 -5.74 -3.66
CA TYR A 54 -6.43 -4.57 -3.46
C TYR A 54 -5.16 -4.95 -2.72
N HIS A 55 -5.29 -5.83 -1.72
CA HIS A 55 -4.16 -6.40 -0.99
C HIS A 55 -3.24 -7.20 -1.91
N VAL A 56 -3.81 -8.01 -2.82
CA VAL A 56 -3.01 -8.78 -3.79
C VAL A 56 -2.17 -7.86 -4.67
N LEU A 57 -2.79 -6.83 -5.26
CA LEU A 57 -2.07 -5.88 -6.12
C LEU A 57 -1.04 -5.06 -5.33
N TYR A 58 -1.38 -4.63 -4.12
CA TYR A 58 -0.48 -3.89 -3.25
C TYR A 58 0.76 -4.70 -2.90
N GLU A 59 0.60 -5.95 -2.45
CA GLU A 59 1.72 -6.83 -2.11
C GLU A 59 2.61 -7.15 -3.32
N LEU A 60 2.01 -7.33 -4.51
CA LEU A 60 2.79 -7.59 -5.73
C LEU A 60 3.72 -6.42 -6.09
N ILE A 61 3.26 -5.19 -5.86
CA ILE A 61 4.05 -3.96 -6.05
C ILE A 61 5.08 -3.83 -4.92
N ARG A 62 4.66 -4.03 -3.67
CA ARG A 62 5.52 -3.93 -2.48
C ARG A 62 6.72 -4.88 -2.56
N GLU A 63 6.47 -6.15 -2.85
CA GLU A 63 7.51 -7.19 -2.93
C GLU A 63 8.43 -6.99 -4.14
N ALA A 64 7.95 -6.34 -5.20
CA ALA A 64 8.80 -5.96 -6.33
C ALA A 64 9.66 -4.72 -6.04
N GLY A 65 9.27 -3.89 -5.06
CA GLY A 65 9.80 -2.55 -4.83
C GLY A 65 9.30 -1.57 -5.90
N GLU A 66 9.64 -1.85 -7.15
CA GLU A 66 9.17 -1.12 -8.33
C GLU A 66 8.80 -2.11 -9.44
N ILE A 67 7.69 -1.88 -10.13
CA ILE A 67 7.23 -2.82 -11.17
C ILE A 67 6.54 -2.09 -12.33
N LYS A 68 6.87 -2.47 -13.58
CA LYS A 68 6.18 -1.92 -14.76
C LYS A 68 4.75 -2.48 -14.84
N PRO A 69 3.82 -1.77 -15.50
CA PRO A 69 2.45 -2.26 -15.67
C PRO A 69 2.34 -3.66 -16.30
N GLY A 70 3.17 -3.95 -17.31
CA GLY A 70 3.20 -5.26 -17.97
C GLY A 70 3.69 -6.37 -17.03
N ASP A 71 4.84 -6.16 -16.38
CA ASP A 71 5.40 -7.12 -15.44
C ASP A 71 4.45 -7.41 -14.26
N LEU A 72 3.73 -6.39 -13.79
CA LEU A 72 2.71 -6.55 -12.75
C LEU A 72 1.55 -7.41 -13.24
N HIS A 73 1.11 -7.20 -14.49
CA HIS A 73 0.07 -8.02 -15.09
C HIS A 73 0.50 -9.49 -15.16
N ASP A 74 1.68 -9.77 -15.69
CA ASP A 74 2.19 -11.13 -15.85
C ASP A 74 2.37 -11.81 -14.49
N ARG A 75 2.93 -11.07 -13.53
CA ARG A 75 3.10 -11.56 -12.15
C ARG A 75 1.76 -11.88 -11.51
N TYR A 76 0.75 -11.04 -11.68
CA TYR A 76 -0.61 -11.31 -11.19
C TYR A 76 -1.16 -12.60 -11.78
N VAL A 77 -1.08 -12.78 -13.11
CA VAL A 77 -1.59 -13.99 -13.78
C VAL A 77 -0.90 -15.26 -13.28
N ARG A 78 0.41 -15.22 -13.04
CA ARG A 78 1.17 -16.36 -12.50
C ARG A 78 0.75 -16.76 -11.09
N VAL A 79 0.38 -15.81 -10.24
CA VAL A 79 0.08 -16.10 -8.82
C VAL A 79 -1.41 -16.20 -8.51
N GLN A 80 -2.30 -15.70 -9.38
CA GLN A 80 -3.74 -15.55 -9.09
C GLN A 80 -4.40 -16.86 -8.66
N GLU A 81 -4.05 -18.00 -9.23
CA GLU A 81 -4.64 -19.27 -8.82
C GLU A 81 -4.29 -19.60 -7.36
N LYS A 82 -3.00 -19.49 -7.03
CA LYS A 82 -2.49 -19.79 -5.67
C LYS A 82 -3.02 -18.82 -4.62
N VAL A 83 -2.97 -17.51 -4.90
CA VAL A 83 -3.36 -16.49 -3.90
C VAL A 83 -4.88 -16.41 -3.69
N TYR A 84 -5.70 -16.89 -4.62
CA TYR A 84 -7.16 -16.94 -4.44
C TYR A 84 -7.67 -18.32 -3.98
N THR A 85 -6.79 -19.32 -3.88
CA THR A 85 -7.17 -20.64 -3.36
C THR A 85 -7.65 -20.54 -1.91
N GLY A 86 -8.85 -21.06 -1.63
CA GLY A 86 -9.43 -21.03 -0.27
C GLY A 86 -10.01 -19.68 0.16
N VAL A 87 -10.09 -18.70 -0.75
CA VAL A 87 -10.70 -17.38 -0.50
C VAL A 87 -11.99 -17.26 -1.30
N THR A 88 -13.02 -16.62 -0.75
CA THR A 88 -14.32 -16.42 -1.44
C THR A 88 -14.21 -15.50 -2.66
N ALA A 89 -13.22 -14.60 -2.68
CA ALA A 89 -12.98 -13.68 -3.79
C ALA A 89 -12.50 -14.45 -5.03
N LYS A 90 -12.73 -13.88 -6.22
CA LYS A 90 -12.28 -14.45 -7.49
C LYS A 90 -11.22 -13.56 -8.14
N PRO A 91 -10.27 -14.13 -8.90
CA PRO A 91 -9.35 -13.35 -9.71
C PRO A 91 -10.07 -12.36 -10.62
N ILE A 92 -9.47 -11.18 -10.78
CA ILE A 92 -10.08 -10.07 -11.51
C ILE A 92 -9.46 -9.89 -12.89
N ALA A 93 -10.29 -9.48 -13.85
CA ALA A 93 -9.84 -9.14 -15.20
C ALA A 93 -8.96 -7.87 -15.23
N GLU A 94 -8.23 -7.68 -16.33
CA GLU A 94 -7.26 -6.59 -16.49
C GLU A 94 -7.85 -5.19 -16.29
N ARG A 95 -9.02 -4.93 -16.88
CA ARG A 95 -9.72 -3.66 -16.71
C ARG A 95 -10.00 -3.37 -15.23
N ARG A 96 -10.48 -4.37 -14.48
CA ARG A 96 -10.73 -4.25 -13.03
C ARG A 96 -9.44 -3.99 -12.27
N ARG A 97 -8.31 -4.60 -12.66
CA ARG A 97 -6.99 -4.30 -12.05
C ARG A 97 -6.62 -2.83 -12.18
N ARG A 98 -6.81 -2.24 -13.38
CA ARG A 98 -6.53 -0.82 -13.61
C ARG A 98 -7.38 0.11 -12.74
N ASP A 99 -8.66 -0.21 -12.56
CA ASP A 99 -9.56 0.53 -11.68
C ASP A 99 -9.10 0.44 -10.21
N LYS A 100 -8.69 -0.77 -9.78
CA LYS A 100 -8.16 -0.96 -8.42
C LYS A 100 -6.84 -0.22 -8.19
N LEU A 101 -5.93 -0.22 -9.16
CA LEU A 101 -4.69 0.57 -9.10
C LEU A 101 -4.97 2.08 -9.00
N ARG A 102 -6.01 2.59 -9.66
CA ARG A 102 -6.42 3.99 -9.50
C ARG A 102 -6.86 4.26 -8.06
N LYS A 103 -7.64 3.36 -7.44
CA LYS A 103 -8.11 3.53 -6.07
C LYS A 103 -6.98 3.41 -5.03
N LEU A 104 -6.02 2.50 -5.25
CA LEU A 104 -4.80 2.42 -4.43
C LEU A 104 -4.02 3.74 -4.46
N ALA A 105 -3.92 4.37 -5.63
CA ALA A 105 -3.27 5.67 -5.78
C ALA A 105 -4.07 6.82 -5.14
N GLU A 106 -5.40 6.82 -5.29
CA GLU A 106 -6.31 7.78 -4.64
C GLU A 106 -6.18 7.73 -3.10
N TYR A 107 -5.88 6.56 -2.55
CA TYR A 107 -5.70 6.35 -1.10
C TYR A 107 -4.24 6.54 -0.66
N GLU A 108 -3.39 7.06 -1.55
CA GLU A 108 -1.97 7.33 -1.32
C GLU A 108 -1.17 6.11 -0.85
N LEU A 109 -1.60 4.90 -1.26
CA LEU A 109 -0.91 3.64 -0.95
C LEU A 109 0.20 3.35 -1.95
N ILE A 110 -0.01 3.72 -3.21
CA ILE A 110 0.95 3.54 -4.29
C ILE A 110 1.16 4.83 -5.09
N GLU A 111 2.32 4.93 -5.71
CA GLU A 111 2.57 5.69 -6.92
C GLU A 111 2.16 4.82 -8.10
N LYS A 112 1.19 5.30 -8.88
CA LYS A 112 0.74 4.59 -10.07
C LYS A 112 1.53 5.08 -11.28
N ALA A 113 2.09 4.16 -12.05
CA ALA A 113 2.71 4.46 -13.35
C ALA A 113 1.74 5.25 -14.24
N ALA A 114 2.21 6.34 -14.83
CA ALA A 114 1.40 7.14 -15.77
C ALA A 114 1.32 6.50 -17.16
N ASN A 115 2.33 5.69 -17.53
CA ASN A 115 2.41 4.97 -18.80
C ASN A 115 3.18 3.64 -18.65
N ARG A 116 3.27 2.86 -19.73
CA ARG A 116 3.91 1.53 -19.74
C ARG A 116 5.42 1.52 -19.45
N HIS A 117 6.09 2.66 -19.57
CA HIS A 117 7.54 2.78 -19.36
C HIS A 117 7.89 3.26 -17.94
N GLN A 118 6.88 3.65 -17.15
CA GLN A 118 7.04 4.03 -15.75
C GLN A 118 6.72 2.86 -14.81
N PHE A 119 7.00 3.06 -13.53
CA PHE A 119 6.87 2.03 -12.50
C PHE A 119 5.74 2.35 -11.53
N HIS A 120 5.05 1.31 -11.09
CA HIS A 120 4.28 1.33 -9.86
C HIS A 120 5.23 1.16 -8.68
N ARG A 121 4.99 1.92 -7.60
CA ARG A 121 5.79 1.85 -6.36
C ARG A 121 4.87 2.00 -5.16
N VAL A 122 5.14 1.34 -4.05
CA VAL A 122 4.43 1.63 -2.80
C VAL A 122 4.93 2.95 -2.21
N ARG A 123 4.05 3.72 -1.59
CA ARG A 123 4.44 4.97 -0.88
C ARG A 123 5.12 4.71 0.45
N ASP A 124 4.88 3.53 1.01
CA ASP A 124 5.45 3.07 2.28
C ASP A 124 5.61 1.56 2.19
N ALA A 125 6.86 1.09 2.13
CA ALA A 125 7.18 -0.33 2.01
C ALA A 125 7.18 -1.06 3.36
N THR A 126 7.10 -0.31 4.48
CA THR A 126 7.05 -0.88 5.83
C THR A 126 5.67 -1.45 6.15
N ILE A 127 4.63 -0.97 5.46
CA ILE A 127 3.27 -1.48 5.58
C ILE A 127 3.17 -2.79 4.81
N VAL A 128 2.75 -3.85 5.50
CA VAL A 128 2.51 -5.17 4.91
C VAL A 128 1.03 -5.51 5.02
N SER A 129 0.47 -6.06 3.95
CA SER A 129 -0.87 -6.62 4.01
C SER A 129 -0.89 -7.95 4.75
N GLU A 130 -1.60 -7.99 5.87
CA GLU A 130 -1.81 -9.22 6.65
C GLU A 130 -2.75 -10.23 5.96
N ARG A 131 -3.53 -9.78 4.95
CA ARG A 131 -4.54 -10.61 4.29
C ARG A 131 -4.00 -11.51 3.18
N VAL A 132 -2.82 -11.20 2.65
CA VAL A 132 -2.28 -11.87 1.46
C VAL A 132 -0.87 -12.32 1.77
N ARG A 133 -0.60 -13.60 1.52
CA ARG A 133 0.77 -14.12 1.45
C ARG A 133 1.04 -14.49 0.01
N LEU A 134 2.01 -13.82 -0.60
CA LEU A 134 2.43 -14.16 -1.95
C LEU A 134 3.25 -15.46 -1.91
N PRO A 135 3.10 -16.35 -2.90
CA PRO A 135 3.99 -17.48 -3.04
C PRO A 135 5.42 -16.97 -3.25
N ALA A 136 6.40 -17.73 -2.76
CA ALA A 136 7.81 -17.42 -3.02
C ALA A 136 8.03 -17.21 -4.52
N ARG A 137 8.93 -16.28 -4.88
CA ARG A 137 9.35 -16.07 -6.28
C ARG A 137 9.87 -17.40 -6.83
N THR A 138 9.03 -18.10 -7.58
CA THR A 138 9.48 -19.19 -8.44
C THR A 138 10.28 -18.53 -9.54
N VAL A 139 11.60 -18.65 -9.46
CA VAL A 139 12.48 -18.46 -10.61
C VAL A 139 11.97 -19.42 -11.69
N PRO A 140 11.75 -18.99 -12.93
CA PRO A 140 11.45 -19.94 -14.00
C PRO A 140 12.61 -20.94 -14.06
N ASP A 141 12.32 -22.24 -14.06
CA ASP A 141 13.30 -23.23 -14.49
C ASP A 141 13.74 -22.83 -15.91
N GLU A 142 15.06 -22.73 -16.11
CA GLU A 142 15.72 -22.33 -17.37
C GLU A 142 15.35 -23.23 -18.56
#